data_AF-A0A284QSG0-F1
#
_entry.id   AF-A0A284QSG0-F1
#
_cell.length_a   1.000
_cell.length_b   1.000
_cell.length_c   1.000
_cell.angle_alpha   90.00
_cell.angle_beta   90.00
_cell.angle_gamma   90.00
#
_symmetry.space_group_name_H-M   'P 1'
#
loop_
_entity.id
_entity.type
_entity.pdbx_description
1 polymer ?
#
loop_
_entity_poly.entity_id
_entity_poly.type
_entity_poly.pdbx_seq_one_letter_code
_entity_poly.pdbx_strand_id
1 'polypeptide(L)'
;MAYTFIVAMEKALRAAFNLKLIEALQSQYPDVFVKATVYDGKKNLYTSHKLNFGAGMSRQFKVTWTEGNRASNFKITITEAREISME
;
A
#
# COMPACT_ATOMS: atom_id res chain seq x y z
N MET A 1 -15.25 8.78 8.89
CA MET A 1 -14.97 7.35 8.63
C MET A 1 -13.49 7.18 8.34
N ALA A 2 -12.90 6.07 8.77
CA ALA A 2 -11.55 5.64 8.41
C ALA A 2 -11.60 4.23 7.83
N TYR A 3 -10.66 3.90 6.96
CA TYR A 3 -10.52 2.59 6.36
C TYR A 3 -9.17 2.02 6.77
N THR A 4 -9.16 0.73 7.09
CA THR A 4 -7.93 -0.04 7.32
C THR A 4 -7.78 -1.06 6.21
N PHE A 5 -6.56 -1.18 5.69
CA PHE A 5 -6.18 -2.18 4.69
C PHE A 5 -5.01 -3.01 5.21
N ILE A 6 -4.95 -4.28 4.81
CA ILE A 6 -3.83 -5.17 5.07
C ILE A 6 -2.86 -5.15 3.89
N VAL A 7 -1.58 -5.01 4.20
CA VAL A 7 -0.45 -5.10 3.28
C VAL A 7 0.16 -6.49 3.39
N ALA A 8 0.24 -7.19 2.27
CA ALA A 8 1.01 -8.43 2.14
C ALA A 8 2.14 -8.23 1.13
N MET A 9 3.37 -8.53 1.55
CA MET A 9 4.57 -8.49 0.71
C MET A 9 5.13 -9.90 0.59
N GLU A 10 5.56 -10.31 -0.61
CA GLU A 10 6.14 -11.66 -0.82
C GLU A 10 7.46 -11.87 -0.07
N LYS A 11 8.19 -10.79 0.23
CA LYS A 11 9.47 -10.83 0.94
C LYS A 11 9.40 -9.98 2.20
N ALA A 12 9.77 -10.59 3.33
CA ALA A 12 10.02 -9.86 4.56
C ALA A 12 11.31 -9.03 4.40
N LEU A 13 11.15 -7.70 4.36
CA LEU A 13 12.27 -6.76 4.28
C LEU A 13 12.33 -5.91 5.57
N ARG A 14 13.40 -5.15 5.74
CA ARG A 14 13.57 -4.24 6.88
C ARG A 14 12.43 -3.21 6.90
N ALA A 15 11.91 -2.89 8.08
CA ALA A 15 10.76 -1.98 8.24
C ALA A 15 10.93 -0.63 7.53
N ALA A 16 12.12 -0.02 7.64
CA ALA A 16 12.44 1.24 6.96
C ALA A 16 12.36 1.14 5.43
N PHE A 17 12.69 -0.02 4.86
CA PHE A 17 12.58 -0.26 3.44
C PHE A 17 11.12 -0.54 3.02
N ASN A 18 10.35 -1.25 3.85
CA ASN A 18 8.91 -1.44 3.62
C ASN A 18 8.18 -0.10 3.54
N LEU A 19 8.51 0.86 4.42
CA LEU A 19 7.93 2.20 4.37
C LEU A 19 8.19 2.88 3.02
N LYS A 20 9.45 2.88 2.57
CA LYS A 20 9.84 3.44 1.27
C LYS A 20 9.16 2.74 0.09
N LEU A 21 8.98 1.42 0.16
CA LEU A 21 8.25 0.66 -0.86
C LEU A 21 6.78 1.05 -0.91
N ILE A 22 6.14 1.31 0.24
CA ILE A 22 4.77 1.79 0.30
C ILE A 22 4.67 3.23 -0.22
N GLU A 23 5.62 4.11 0.07
CA GLU A 23 5.67 5.44 -0.53
C GLU A 23 5.80 5.37 -2.07
N ALA A 24 6.67 4.49 -2.56
CA ALA A 24 6.82 4.25 -4.00
C ALA A 24 5.55 3.65 -4.63
N LEU A 25 4.88 2.72 -3.95
CA LEU A 25 3.58 2.18 -4.36
C LEU A 25 2.56 3.30 -4.55
N GLN A 26 2.42 4.18 -3.56
CA GLN A 26 1.44 5.27 -3.63
C GLN A 26 1.73 6.25 -4.76
N SER A 27 3.01 6.55 -5.00
CA SER A 27 3.45 7.41 -6.10
C SER A 27 3.22 6.79 -7.49
N GLN A 28 3.40 5.46 -7.63
CA GLN A 28 3.26 4.75 -8.91
C GLN A 28 1.80 4.47 -9.31
N TYR A 29 0.87 4.50 -8.36
CA TYR A 29 -0.55 4.19 -8.58
C TYR A 29 -1.47 5.32 -8.06
N PRO A 30 -1.35 6.55 -8.58
CA PRO A 30 -2.11 7.71 -8.10
C PRO A 30 -3.63 7.59 -8.35
N ASP A 31 -4.06 6.70 -9.26
CA ASP A 31 -5.46 6.34 -9.50
C ASP A 31 -6.09 5.60 -8.32
N VAL A 32 -5.28 4.86 -7.56
CA VAL A 32 -5.72 4.12 -6.37
C VAL A 32 -5.52 4.96 -5.11
N PHE A 33 -4.35 5.58 -4.99
CA PHE A 33 -3.92 6.33 -3.82
C PHE A 33 -4.12 7.83 -4.03
N VAL A 34 -5.38 8.23 -4.23
CA VAL A 34 -5.77 9.63 -4.52
C VAL A 34 -5.30 10.61 -3.43
N LYS A 35 -5.19 10.13 -2.17
CA LYS A 35 -4.44 10.82 -1.12
C LYS A 35 -3.52 9.82 -0.41
N ALA A 36 -2.46 10.34 0.20
CA ALA A 36 -1.53 9.53 0.95
C ALA A 36 -2.23 8.78 2.10
N THR A 37 -1.91 7.50 2.19
CA THR A 37 -2.28 6.55 3.24
C THR A 37 -1.12 6.40 4.22
N VAL A 38 -1.44 6.13 5.48
CA VAL A 38 -0.46 5.99 6.56
C VAL A 38 -0.18 4.51 6.79
N TYR A 39 1.09 4.11 6.73
CA TYR A 39 1.53 2.74 6.99
C TYR A 39 2.08 2.58 8.41
N ASP A 40 1.71 1.51 9.10
CA ASP A 40 2.18 1.21 10.47
C ASP A 40 3.61 0.65 10.55
N GLY A 41 4.27 0.46 9.41
CA GLY A 41 5.59 -0.16 9.33
C GLY A 41 5.57 -1.69 9.38
N LYS A 42 4.39 -2.33 9.49
CA LYS A 42 4.23 -3.77 9.64
C LYS A 42 3.30 -4.40 8.61
N LYS A 43 2.00 -4.09 8.66
CA LYS A 43 0.98 -4.76 7.82
C LYS A 43 -0.27 -3.94 7.59
N ASN A 44 -0.44 -2.77 8.20
CA ASN A 44 -1.68 -2.01 8.10
C ASN A 44 -1.47 -0.68 7.40
N LEU A 45 -2.37 -0.34 6.47
CA LEU A 45 -2.56 1.00 5.93
C LEU A 45 -3.84 1.62 6.48
N TYR A 46 -3.78 2.90 6.78
CA TYR A 46 -4.90 3.69 7.27
C TYR A 46 -5.15 4.88 6.36
N THR A 47 -6.43 5.18 6.14
CA THR A 47 -6.82 6.32 5.31
C THR A 47 -8.24 6.78 5.64
N SER A 48 -8.55 8.03 5.34
CA SER A 48 -9.89 8.62 5.48
C SER A 48 -10.79 8.41 4.26
N HIS A 49 -10.32 7.70 3.23
CA HIS A 49 -11.07 7.43 1.99
C HIS A 49 -10.85 6.00 1.52
N LYS A 50 -11.86 5.44 0.85
CA LYS A 50 -11.78 4.09 0.28
C LYS A 50 -10.82 4.07 -0.92
N LEU A 51 -9.97 3.05 -0.98
CA LEU A 51 -9.08 2.83 -2.13
C LEU A 51 -9.87 2.19 -3.28
N ASN A 52 -9.60 2.63 -4.51
CA ASN A 52 -10.28 2.10 -5.68
C ASN A 52 -9.53 0.89 -6.25
N PHE A 53 -10.04 -0.32 -5.96
CA PHE A 53 -9.53 -1.57 -6.53
C PHE A 53 -10.38 -2.09 -7.70
N GLY A 54 -11.31 -1.28 -8.22
CA GLY A 54 -12.32 -1.73 -9.18
C GLY A 54 -13.39 -2.58 -8.49
N ALA A 55 -13.71 -3.75 -9.06
CA ALA A 55 -14.77 -4.63 -8.55
C ALA A 55 -14.40 -5.46 -7.30
N GLY A 56 -13.14 -5.37 -6.83
CA GLY A 56 -12.63 -6.19 -5.75
C GLY A 56 -12.40 -5.43 -4.44
N MET A 57 -12.22 -6.19 -3.35
CA MET A 57 -11.72 -5.69 -2.06
C MET A 57 -10.18 -5.79 -1.95
N SER A 58 -9.51 -6.28 -2.98
CA SER A 58 -8.07 -6.47 -3.00
C SER A 58 -7.49 -6.21 -4.38
N ARG A 59 -6.24 -5.73 -4.44
CA ARG A 59 -5.48 -5.58 -5.67
C ARG A 59 -4.01 -5.92 -5.42
N GLN A 60 -3.41 -6.66 -6.35
CA GLN A 60 -1.97 -6.89 -6.39
C GLN A 60 -1.30 -5.83 -7.27
N PHE A 61 -0.18 -5.31 -6.79
CA PHE A 61 0.61 -4.27 -7.42
C PHE A 61 2.02 -4.78 -7.69
N LYS A 62 2.60 -4.32 -8.79
CA LYS A 62 4.03 -4.46 -9.09
C LYS A 62 4.69 -3.10 -8.83
N VAL A 63 5.49 -3.00 -7.79
CA VAL A 63 6.22 -1.78 -7.43
C VAL A 63 7.63 -1.88 -7.95
N THR A 64 8.04 -0.95 -8.79
CA THR A 64 9.43 -0.87 -9.25
C THR A 64 10.24 0.01 -8.30
N TRP A 65 11.34 -0.51 -7.76
CA TRP A 65 12.30 0.23 -6.96
C TRP A 65 13.61 0.38 -7.71
N THR A 66 14.09 1.61 -7.85
CA THR A 66 15.35 1.92 -8.54
C THR A 66 16.39 2.39 -7.54
N GLU A 67 17.55 1.75 -7.54
CA GLU A 67 18.71 2.14 -6.73
C GLU A 67 19.94 2.22 -7.65
N GLY A 68 20.36 3.45 -7.97
CA GLY A 68 21.34 3.69 -9.03
C GLY A 68 20.86 3.15 -10.38
N ASN A 69 21.68 2.31 -11.02
CA ASN A 69 21.36 1.68 -12.31
C ASN A 69 20.60 0.35 -12.18
N ARG A 70 20.22 -0.07 -10.96
CA ARG A 70 19.51 -1.34 -10.73
C ARG A 70 18.03 -1.07 -10.49
N ALA A 71 17.17 -1.82 -11.19
CA ALA A 71 15.73 -1.84 -10.96
C ALA A 71 15.31 -3.21 -10.39
N SER A 72 14.53 -3.21 -9.32
CA SER A 72 13.93 -4.39 -8.70
C SER A 72 12.41 -4.26 -8.71
N ASN A 73 11.70 -5.37 -8.89
CA ASN A 73 10.24 -5.39 -8.84
C ASN A 73 9.77 -6.14 -7.60
N PHE A 74 8.87 -5.52 -6.84
CA PHE A 74 8.25 -6.08 -5.66
C PHE A 74 6.75 -6.25 -5.90
N LYS A 75 6.20 -7.40 -5.47
CA LYS A 75 4.77 -7.63 -5.48
C LYS A 75 4.20 -7.31 -4.11
N ILE A 76 3.21 -6.43 -4.09
CA ILE A 76 2.49 -6.01 -2.88
C ILE A 76 1.01 -6.20 -3.13
N THR A 77 0.32 -6.90 -2.24
CA THR A 77 -1.13 -7.04 -2.27
C THR A 77 -1.72 -6.18 -1.16
N ILE A 78 -2.70 -5.33 -1.51
CA ILE A 78 -3.47 -4.54 -0.55
C ILE A 78 -4.89 -5.09 -0.52
N THR A 79 -5.42 -5.35 0.68
CA THR A 79 -6.77 -5.87 0.90
C THR A 79 -7.52 -5.01 1.91
N GLU A 80 -8.73 -4.58 1.57
CA GLU A 80 -9.63 -3.89 2.50
C GLU A 80 -9.93 -4.79 3.69
N ALA A 81 -9.69 -4.28 4.90
CA ALA A 81 -9.87 -5.03 6.13
C ALA A 81 -11.12 -4.60 6.88
N ARG A 82 -11.24 -3.29 7.15
CA ARG A 82 -12.36 -2.72 7.93
C ARG A 82 -12.65 -1.29 7.53
N GLU A 83 -13.92 -0.93 7.57
CA GLU A 83 -14.40 0.44 7.67
C GLU A 83 -14.65 0.76 9.16
N ILE A 84 -14.19 1.93 9.59
CA ILE A 84 -14.24 2.41 10.97
C ILE A 84 -15.07 3.69 10.98
N SER A 85 -16.26 3.63 11.57
CA SER A 85 -17.03 4.83 11.91
C SER A 85 -16.34 5.55 13.06
N MET A 86 -16.04 6.83 12.88
CA MET A 86 -15.67 7.71 13.98
C MET A 86 -16.99 8.37 14.42
N GLU A 87 -17.60 7.83 15.47
CA GLU A 87 -18.70 8.49 16.19
C GLU A 87 -18.15 9.59 17.12
#